data_AF-A0A5K0W9E0-F1
#
_entry.id   AF-A0A5K0W9E0-F1
#
_cell.length_a   1.000
_cell.length_b   1.000
_cell.length_c   1.000
_cell.angle_alpha   90.00
_cell.angle_beta   90.00
_cell.angle_gamma   90.00
#
_symmetry.space_group_name_H-M   'P 1'
#
loop_
_entity.id
_entity.type
_entity.pdbx_description
1 polymer ?
#
loop_
_entity_poly.entity_id
_entity_poly.type
_entity_poly.pdbx_seq_one_letter_code
_entity_poly.pdbx_strand_id
1 'polypeptide(L)' 'CADAYADTVLGYANSIRTIDGGTHIDGLKASLTRTLNNLGKKSKIIK' A
#
# COMPACT_ATOMS: atom_id res chain seq x y z
N CYS A 1 21.30 12.23 -5.83
CA CYS A 1 20.39 11.08 -5.87
C CYS A 1 19.31 11.35 -4.83
N ALA A 2 18.11 11.76 -5.25
CA ALA A 2 17.00 12.00 -4.31
C ALA A 2 16.16 10.73 -4.31
N ASP A 3 16.15 10.02 -3.17
CA ASP A 3 15.22 8.92 -2.94
C ASP A 3 13.81 9.51 -3.03
N ALA A 4 13.03 9.07 -4.02
CA ALA A 4 11.72 9.65 -4.30
C ALA A 4 10.73 9.20 -3.21
N TYR A 5 10.67 9.95 -2.10
CA TYR A 5 9.68 9.78 -1.03
C TYR A 5 8.28 10.30 -1.42
N ALA A 6 7.80 9.95 -2.62
CA ALA A 6 6.48 10.32 -3.11
C ALA A 6 5.60 9.06 -3.19
N ASP A 7 4.62 8.95 -2.29
CA ASP A 7 3.60 7.89 -2.35
C ASP A 7 2.58 8.24 -3.45
N THR A 8 2.61 7.51 -4.56
CA THR A 8 1.64 7.69 -5.67
C THR A 8 0.82 6.42 -5.83
N VAL A 9 -0.39 6.40 -5.28
CA VAL A 9 -1.33 5.29 -5.42
C VAL A 9 -2.51 5.72 -6.30
N LEU A 10 -2.68 5.04 -7.43
CA LEU A 10 -3.76 5.31 -8.37
C LEU A 10 -4.79 4.17 -8.31
N GLY A 11 -6.01 4.48 -7.84
CA GLY A 11 -7.13 3.55 -7.82
C GLY A 11 -8.03 3.71 -9.04
N TYR A 12 -8.42 2.57 -9.62
CA TYR A 12 -9.41 2.49 -10.68
C TYR A 12 -10.48 1.48 -10.30
N ALA A 13 -11.74 1.83 -10.55
CA ALA A 13 -12.89 0.94 -10.42
C ALA A 13 -13.68 1.01 -11.72
N ASN A 14 -13.83 -0.13 -12.41
CA ASN A 14 -14.51 -0.19 -13.71
C ASN A 14 -13.99 0.86 -14.73
N SER A 15 -12.67 0.99 -14.85
CA SER A 15 -12.00 1.99 -15.70
C SER A 15 -12.22 3.47 -15.33
N ILE A 16 -12.91 3.76 -14.22
CA ILE A 16 -13.07 5.12 -13.67
C ILE A 16 -12.03 5.33 -12.58
N ARG A 17 -11.27 6.42 -12.67
CA ARG A 17 -10.27 6.80 -11.66
C ARG A 17 -10.98 7.31 -10.41
N THR A 18 -10.74 6.67 -9.28
CA THR A 18 -11.23 7.10 -7.97
C THR A 18 -10.18 7.98 -7.29
N ILE A 19 -10.26 9.30 -7.50
CA ILE A 19 -9.27 10.27 -7.00
C ILE A 19 -9.28 10.38 -5.47
N ASP A 20 -10.47 10.37 -4.87
CA ASP A 20 -10.65 10.34 -3.41
C ASP A 20 -10.39 8.94 -2.81
N GLY A 21 -10.18 7.95 -3.66
CA GLY A 21 -9.91 6.58 -3.29
C GLY A 21 -11.16 5.77 -2.96
N GLY A 22 -11.17 5.12 -1.81
CA GLY A 22 -12.26 4.23 -1.38
C GLY A 22 -11.75 2.91 -0.82
N THR A 23 -12.67 2.00 -0.50
CA THR A 23 -12.40 0.73 0.18
C THR A 23 -11.36 -0.15 -0.53
N HIS A 24 -11.30 -0.11 -1.87
CA HIS A 24 -10.31 -0.84 -2.65
C HIS A 24 -8.85 -0.37 -2.41
N ILE A 25 -8.64 0.94 -2.24
CA ILE A 25 -7.31 1.51 -1.97
C ILE A 25 -6.95 1.30 -0.49
N ASP A 26 -7.91 1.48 0.41
CA ASP A 26 -7.68 1.23 1.84
C ASP A 26 -7.41 -0.25 2.11
N GLY A 27 -8.13 -1.16 1.45
CA GLY A 27 -7.88 -2.60 1.50
C GLY A 27 -6.50 -2.98 0.96
N LEU A 28 -6.04 -2.32 -0.12
CA LEU A 28 -4.69 -2.50 -0.65
C LEU A 28 -3.64 -2.05 0.39
N LYS A 29 -3.78 -0.84 0.94
CA LYS A 29 -2.84 -0.30 1.94
C LYS A 29 -2.78 -1.19 3.19
N ALA A 30 -3.94 -1.63 3.69
CA ALA A 30 -4.03 -2.50 4.86
C ALA A 30 -3.43 -3.89 4.63
N SER A 31 -3.71 -4.51 3.48
CA SER A 31 -3.19 -5.84 3.15
C SER A 31 -1.69 -5.82 2.87
N LEU A 32 -1.18 -4.80 2.18
CA LEU A 32 0.24 -4.61 1.94
C LEU A 32 1.00 -4.41 3.25
N THR A 33 0.52 -3.49 4.09
CA THR A 33 1.11 -3.22 5.42
C THR A 33 1.12 -4.48 6.28
N ARG A 34 0.02 -5.24 6.31
CA ARG A 34 -0.06 -6.50 7.08
C ARG A 34 0.94 -7.53 6.56
N THR A 35 1.07 -7.66 5.24
CA THR A 35 1.98 -8.64 4.61
C THR A 35 3.44 -8.31 4.89
N LEU A 36 3.82 -7.05 4.74
CA LEU A 36 5.17 -6.56 5.04
C LEU A 36 5.52 -6.74 6.53
N ASN A 37 4.61 -6.39 7.43
CA ASN A 37 4.81 -6.61 8.86
C ASN A 37 4.94 -8.10 9.21
N ASN A 38 4.11 -8.96 8.63
CA ASN A 38 4.21 -10.41 8.84
C ASN A 38 5.52 -10.98 8.31
N LEU A 39 5.97 -10.53 7.13
CA LEU A 39 7.24 -10.93 6.54
C LEU A 39 8.41 -10.51 7.43
N GLY A 40 8.40 -9.26 7.89
CA GLY A 40 9.45 -8.72 8.76
C GLY A 40 9.52 -9.42 10.13
N LYS A 41 8.36 -9.76 10.72
CA LYS A 41 8.30 -10.58 11.95
C LYS A 41 8.84 -11.99 11.72
N LYS A 42 8.45 -12.66 10.63
CA LYS A 42 8.96 -14.00 10.27
C LYS A 42 10.47 -14.00 10.07
N SER A 43 11.00 -12.96 9.43
CA SER A 43 12.42 -12.80 9.18
C SER A 43 13.20 -12.19 10.36
N LYS A 44 12.55 -11.96 11.52
CA LYS A 44 13.12 -11.29 12.72
C LYS A 44 13.76 -9.92 12.45
N ILE A 45 13.38 -9.27 11.36
CA ILE A 45 13.86 -7.93 10.99
C ILE A 45 13.11 -6.87 11.80
N ILE A 46 11.87 -7.20 12.22
CA ILE A 46 10.97 -6.30 12.94
C ILE A 46 10.53 -7.02 14.23
N LYS A 47 10.71 -6.35 15.38
CA LYS A 47 10.49 -6.90 16.73
C LYS A 47 9.01 -6.94 17.10
#